data_AF-A0A1C3XH45-F1
#
_entry.id   AF-A0A1C3XH45-F1
#
_cell.length_a   1.000
_cell.length_b   1.000
_cell.length_c   1.000
_cell.angle_alpha   90.00
_cell.angle_beta   90.00
_cell.angle_gamma   90.00
#
_symmetry.space_group_name_H-M   'P 1'
#
loop_
_entity.id
_entity.type
_entity.pdbx_description
1 polymer ?
#
loop_
_entity_poly.entity_id
_entity_poly.type
_entity_poly.pdbx_seq_one_letter_code
_entity_poly.pdbx_strand_id
1 'polypeptide(L)'
;MVVKRYLEPILEPVFHMDSYGYRPGKSAHDALAVARRRCWSHDWVLDLDIKSFFDEIDWSLLMKAVRRHTDCKWVLLYLQRWLEAPASMPDGSLVKRTRGTPQGLSSARC
;
A
#
# COMPACT_ATOMS: atom_id res chain seq x y z
N MET A 1 4.99 10.72 8.40
CA MET A 1 6.36 10.17 8.28
C MET A 1 6.76 9.23 9.45
N VAL A 2 6.20 9.37 10.66
CA VAL A 2 6.58 8.53 11.82
C VAL A 2 6.09 7.07 11.69
N VAL A 3 4.82 6.84 11.35
CA VAL A 3 4.27 5.48 11.17
C VAL A 3 5.03 4.71 10.07
N LYS A 4 5.31 5.35 8.93
CA LYS A 4 6.11 4.77 7.84
C LYS A 4 7.50 4.34 8.33
N ARG A 5 8.24 5.23 9.00
CA ARG A 5 9.58 4.91 9.54
C ARG A 5 9.58 3.76 10.54
N TYR A 6 8.48 3.55 11.24
CA TYR A 6 8.32 2.43 12.16
C TYR A 6 8.02 1.12 11.42
N LEU A 7 7.09 1.14 10.46
CA LEU A 7 6.62 -0.07 9.76
C LEU A 7 7.59 -0.55 8.68
N GLU A 8 8.22 0.36 7.95
CA GLU A 8 9.11 0.05 6.82
C GLU A 8 10.19 -0.99 7.18
N PRO A 9 11.01 -0.83 8.25
CA PRO A 9 12.03 -1.83 8.58
C PRO A 9 11.47 -3.19 9.00
N ILE A 10 10.20 -3.25 9.43
CA ILE A 10 9.52 -4.49 9.82
C ILE A 10 8.97 -5.22 8.59
N LEU A 11 8.44 -4.47 7.63
CA LEU A 11 7.77 -5.02 6.43
C LEU A 11 8.76 -5.30 5.29
N GLU A 12 9.84 -4.51 5.18
CA GLU A 12 10.81 -4.63 4.09
C GLU A 12 11.40 -6.05 3.92
N PRO A 13 11.76 -6.78 5.00
CA PRO A 13 12.24 -8.16 4.89
C PRO A 13 11.17 -9.18 4.49
N VAL A 14 9.88 -8.83 4.62
CA VAL A 14 8.75 -9.73 4.34
C VAL A 14 8.32 -9.65 2.87
N PHE A 15 8.58 -8.52 2.20
CA PHE A 15 8.16 -8.32 0.82
C PHE A 15 8.87 -9.29 -0.14
N HIS A 16 8.11 -9.77 -1.13
CA HIS A 16 8.65 -10.61 -2.19
C HIS A 16 9.75 -9.89 -2.97
N MET A 17 10.73 -10.64 -3.49
CA MET A 17 11.87 -10.07 -4.23
C MET A 17 11.44 -9.31 -5.50
N ASP A 18 10.35 -9.76 -6.12
CA ASP A 18 9.74 -9.12 -7.29
C ASP A 18 8.71 -8.02 -6.97
N SER A 19 8.67 -7.53 -5.73
CA SER A 19 7.91 -6.33 -5.39
C SER A 19 8.80 -5.11 -5.52
N TYR A 20 8.45 -4.18 -6.41
CA TYR A 20 9.28 -2.99 -6.71
C TYR A 20 8.60 -1.66 -6.37
N GLY A 21 7.27 -1.63 -6.25
CA GLY A 21 6.50 -0.41 -6.01
C GLY A 21 6.66 0.12 -4.58
N TYR A 22 6.79 1.43 -4.42
CA TYR A 22 6.80 2.15 -3.14
C TYR A 22 7.84 1.73 -2.10
N ARG A 23 8.85 0.94 -2.48
CA ARG A 23 9.90 0.43 -1.59
C ARG A 23 11.18 1.25 -1.65
N PRO A 24 11.90 1.42 -0.52
CA PRO A 24 13.21 2.06 -0.50
C PRO A 24 14.22 1.25 -1.32
N GLY A 25 15.02 1.92 -2.16
CA GLY A 25 16.07 1.26 -2.95
C GLY A 25 15.57 0.36 -4.09
N LYS A 26 14.29 0.42 -4.44
CA LYS A 26 13.70 -0.24 -5.61
C LYS A 26 13.12 0.81 -6.56
N SER A 27 13.25 0.57 -7.86
CA SER A 27 12.76 1.45 -8.91
C SER A 27 11.96 0.69 -9.97
N ALA A 28 11.17 1.44 -10.76
CA ALA A 28 10.50 0.88 -11.94
C ALA A 28 11.51 0.34 -12.98
N HIS A 29 12.71 0.91 -13.04
CA HIS A 29 13.78 0.42 -13.92
C HIS A 29 14.28 -0.97 -13.50
N ASP A 30 14.37 -1.24 -12.20
CA ASP A 30 14.73 -2.57 -11.69
C ASP A 30 13.69 -3.62 -12.10
N ALA A 31 12.40 -3.27 -11.98
CA ALA A 31 11.30 -4.13 -12.43
C ALA A 31 11.39 -4.41 -13.94
N LEU A 32 11.64 -3.37 -14.74
CA LEU A 32 11.77 -3.50 -16.20
C LEU A 32 12.97 -4.36 -16.60
N ALA A 33 14.10 -4.24 -15.91
CA ALA A 33 15.29 -5.05 -16.18
C ALA A 33 15.03 -6.55 -15.96
N VAL A 34 14.33 -6.90 -14.88
CA VAL A 34 13.94 -8.30 -14.60
C VAL A 34 12.88 -8.79 -15.57
N ALA A 35 11.85 -7.98 -15.86
CA ALA A 35 10.82 -8.32 -16.84
C ALA A 35 11.43 -8.60 -18.22
N ARG A 36 12.32 -7.71 -18.70
CA ARG A 36 13.04 -7.88 -19.97
C ARG A 36 13.78 -9.22 -20.02
N ARG A 37 14.48 -9.60 -18.95
CA ARG A 37 15.19 -10.90 -18.87
C ARG A 37 14.22 -12.07 -19.01
N ARG A 38 13.05 -12.02 -18.37
CA ARG A 38 12.05 -13.10 -18.38
C ARG A 38 11.37 -13.25 -19.75
N CYS A 39 11.15 -12.14 -20.47
CA CYS A 39 10.61 -12.18 -21.83
C CYS A 39 11.50 -12.93 -22.84
N TRP A 40 12.80 -13.12 -22.55
CA TRP A 40 13.67 -13.99 -23.38
C TRP A 40 13.49 -15.48 -23.12
N SER A 41 12.77 -15.85 -22.06
CA SER A 41 12.56 -17.25 -21.65
C SER A 41 11.10 -17.70 -21.77
N HIS A 42 10.17 -16.77 -21.95
CA HIS A 42 8.74 -17.03 -22.03
C HIS A 42 8.13 -16.11 -23.09
N ASP A 43 7.37 -16.70 -24.01
CA ASP A 43 6.79 -15.98 -25.16
C ASP A 43 5.45 -15.27 -24.84
N TRP A 44 4.95 -15.40 -23.62
CA TRP A 44 3.67 -14.84 -23.19
C TRP A 44 3.82 -14.08 -21.87
N VAL A 45 2.98 -13.06 -21.70
CA VAL A 45 2.87 -12.25 -20.50
C VAL A 45 1.40 -12.20 -20.07
N LEU A 46 1.16 -12.33 -18.78
CA LEU A 46 -0.14 -12.08 -18.18
C LEU A 46 -0.11 -10.69 -17.54
N ASP A 47 -0.87 -9.76 -18.13
CA ASP A 47 -1.04 -8.41 -17.58
C ASP A 47 -2.28 -8.39 -16.68
N LEU A 48 -2.08 -8.05 -15.40
CA LEU A 48 -3.12 -8.02 -14.38
C LEU A 48 -3.11 -6.65 -13.70
N ASP A 49 -4.27 -6.01 -13.65
CA ASP A 49 -4.48 -4.77 -12.92
C ASP A 49 -5.69 -4.89 -11.99
N ILE A 50 -5.62 -4.23 -10.84
CA ILE A 50 -6.72 -4.19 -9.87
C ILE A 50 -7.44 -2.86 -10.00
N LYS A 51 -8.64 -2.90 -10.57
CA LYS A 51 -9.51 -1.73 -10.68
C LYS A 51 -9.75 -1.12 -9.30
N SER A 52 -9.59 0.20 -9.20
CA SER A 52 -9.95 0.98 -8.00
C SER A 52 -9.30 0.45 -6.70
N PHE A 53 -8.08 -0.08 -6.79
CA PHE A 53 -7.39 -0.71 -5.66
C PHE A 53 -7.48 0.09 -4.37
N PHE A 54 -7.11 1.38 -4.40
CA PHE A 54 -7.11 2.23 -3.20
C PHE A 54 -8.50 2.65 -2.72
N ASP A 55 -9.52 2.59 -3.56
CA ASP A 55 -10.88 3.05 -3.20
C ASP A 55 -11.71 1.92 -2.57
N GLU A 56 -11.34 0.67 -2.84
CA GLU A 56 -12.12 -0.52 -2.44
C GLU A 56 -11.46 -1.36 -1.33
N ILE A 57 -10.31 -0.95 -0.79
CA ILE A 57 -9.62 -1.70 0.29
C ILE A 57 -10.55 -1.89 1.49
N ASP A 58 -10.77 -3.16 1.86
CA ASP A 58 -11.44 -3.54 3.10
C ASP A 58 -10.54 -3.25 4.31
N TRP A 59 -11.01 -2.38 5.21
CA TRP A 59 -10.24 -1.96 6.39
C TRP A 59 -9.99 -3.09 7.39
N SER A 60 -10.92 -4.05 7.49
CA SER A 60 -10.74 -5.20 8.39
C SER A 60 -9.61 -6.09 7.92
N LEU A 61 -9.50 -6.34 6.60
CA LEU A 61 -8.42 -7.11 6.00
C LEU A 61 -7.09 -6.36 6.10
N LEU A 62 -7.08 -5.06 5.80
CA LEU A 62 -5.87 -4.23 5.93
C LEU A 62 -5.36 -4.22 7.38
N MET A 63 -6.25 -3.99 8.36
CA MET A 63 -5.86 -3.97 9.77
C MET A 63 -5.45 -5.36 10.27
N LYS A 64 -6.04 -6.44 9.75
CA LYS A 64 -5.60 -7.81 10.04
C LYS A 64 -4.18 -8.07 9.54
N ALA A 65 -3.86 -7.61 8.32
CA ALA A 65 -2.52 -7.70 7.76
C ALA A 65 -1.50 -6.90 8.59
N VAL A 66 -1.81 -5.65 8.96
CA VAL A 66 -0.89 -4.84 9.79
C VAL A 66 -0.67 -5.46 11.16
N ARG A 67 -1.73 -5.94 11.83
CA ARG A 67 -1.63 -6.61 13.14
C ARG A 67 -0.79 -7.89 13.10
N ARG A 68 -0.67 -8.55 11.94
CA ARG A 68 0.23 -9.70 11.77
C ARG A 68 1.70 -9.32 11.96
N HIS A 69 2.05 -8.07 11.70
CA HIS A 69 3.44 -7.58 11.68
C HIS A 69 3.77 -6.62 12.84
N THR A 70 2.77 -6.04 13.51
CA THR A 70 3.00 -5.18 14.68
C THR A 70 1.83 -5.16 15.65
N ASP A 71 2.13 -5.23 16.94
CA ASP A 71 1.18 -5.03 18.04
C ASP A 71 1.26 -3.61 18.64
N CYS A 72 2.00 -2.71 17.98
CA CYS A 72 2.21 -1.36 18.47
C CYS A 72 0.90 -0.55 18.46
N LYS A 73 0.34 -0.33 19.66
CA LYS A 73 -0.98 0.29 19.86
C LYS A 73 -1.11 1.67 19.20
N TRP A 74 -0.08 2.52 19.31
CA TRP A 74 -0.15 3.87 18.74
C TRP A 74 -0.16 3.83 17.21
N VAL A 75 0.60 2.93 16.58
CA VAL A 75 0.61 2.76 15.11
C VAL A 75 -0.76 2.32 14.62
N LEU A 76 -1.32 1.29 15.24
CA LEU A 76 -2.64 0.76 14.88
C LEU A 76 -3.74 1.83 15.05
N LEU A 77 -3.68 2.62 16.12
CA LEU A 77 -4.61 3.72 16.36
C LEU A 77 -4.54 4.78 15.24
N TYR A 78 -3.34 5.20 14.84
CA TYR A 78 -3.20 6.21 13.78
C TYR A 78 -3.64 5.68 12.42
N LEU A 79 -3.32 4.43 12.08
CA LEU A 79 -3.79 3.81 10.84
C LEU A 79 -5.32 3.76 10.79
N GLN A 80 -5.96 3.31 11.88
CA GLN A 80 -7.42 3.26 11.95
C GLN A 80 -8.04 4.66 11.79
N ARG A 81 -7.50 5.67 12.48
CA ARG A 81 -7.97 7.06 12.35
C ARG A 81 -7.80 7.63 10.94
N TRP A 82 -6.71 7.28 10.25
CA TRP A 82 -6.50 7.73 8.87
C TRP A 82 -7.45 7.06 7.88
N LEU A 83 -7.81 5.79 8.11
CA LEU A 83 -8.80 5.11 7.29
C LEU A 83 -10.19 5.73 7.48
N GLU A 84 -10.59 5.93 8.74
CA GLU A 84 -11.91 6.46 9.14
C GLU A 84 -12.07 7.97 8.92
N ALA A 85 -10.99 8.70 8.66
CA ALA A 85 -11.04 10.13 8.42
C ALA A 85 -11.98 10.46 7.24
N PRO A 86 -12.95 11.39 7.44
CA PRO A 86 -13.87 11.76 6.39
C PRO A 86 -13.13 12.44 5.23
N ALA A 87 -13.57 12.19 4.01
CA ALA A 87 -13.08 12.90 2.84
C ALA A 87 -13.74 14.29 2.77
N SER A 88 -12.94 15.33 2.52
CA SER A 88 -13.46 16.65 2.19
C SER A 88 -13.70 16.72 0.69
N MET A 89 -14.92 17.06 0.32
CA MET A 89 -15.32 17.26 -1.07
C MET A 89 -15.05 18.72 -1.48
N PRO A 90 -14.96 19.02 -2.80
CA PRO A 90 -14.69 20.39 -3.28
C PRO A 90 -15.73 21.44 -2.83
N ASP A 91 -16.94 21.00 -2.48
CA ASP A 91 -18.03 21.83 -1.95
C ASP A 91 -17.92 22.08 -0.44
N GLY A 92 -16.87 21.58 0.22
CA GLY A 92 -16.65 21.68 1.66
C GLY A 92 -17.41 20.65 2.49
N SER A 93 -18.20 19.76 1.87
CA SER A 93 -18.88 18.68 2.60
C SER A 93 -17.90 17.61 3.06
N LEU A 94 -18.22 16.98 4.20
CA LEU A 94 -17.46 15.87 4.76
C LEU A 94 -18.21 14.56 4.54
N VAL A 95 -17.62 13.66 3.75
CA VAL A 95 -18.18 12.35 3.45
C VAL A 95 -17.50 11.30 4.32
N LYS A 96 -18.29 10.61 5.15
CA LYS A 96 -17.80 9.47 5.93
C LYS A 96 -17.44 8.33 4.99
N ARG A 97 -16.27 7.73 5.20
CA ARG A 97 -15.77 6.60 4.42
C ARG A 97 -16.04 5.30 5.18
N THR A 98 -16.20 4.21 4.45
CA THR A 98 -16.35 2.86 5.01
C THR A 98 -15.39 1.85 4.39
N ARG A 99 -14.67 2.25 3.32
CA ARG A 99 -13.66 1.46 2.62
C ARG A 99 -12.65 2.37 1.91
N GLY A 100 -11.56 1.78 1.45
CA GLY A 100 -10.48 2.44 0.72
C GLY A 100 -9.58 3.29 1.60
N THR A 101 -8.44 3.71 1.08
CA THR A 101 -7.47 4.60 1.72
C THR A 101 -7.55 5.99 1.11
N PRO A 102 -7.39 7.09 1.88
CA PRO A 102 -7.37 8.42 1.28
C PRO A 102 -6.18 8.56 0.34
N GLN A 103 -6.44 8.77 -0.95
CA GLN A 103 -5.38 8.92 -1.95
C GLN A 103 -4.65 10.24 -1.69
N GLY A 104 -3.34 10.15 -1.37
CA GLY A 104 -2.50 11.31 -1.04
C GLY A 104 -1.81 11.21 0.32
N LEU A 105 -2.34 10.44 1.27
CA LEU A 105 -1.68 10.20 2.56
C LEU A 105 -0.45 9.30 2.36
N SER A 106 0.70 9.72 2.91
CA SER A 106 1.96 8.95 2.84
C SER A 106 1.85 7.51 3.37
N SER A 107 0.83 7.19 4.17
CA SER A 107 0.61 5.84 4.71
C SER A 107 -0.04 4.85 3.73
N ALA A 108 -0.64 5.32 2.63
CA ALA A 108 -1.16 4.46 1.58
C ALA A 108 -0.06 4.02 0.59
N ARG A 109 1.18 4.49 0.81
CA ARG A 109 2.37 4.25 -0.03
C ARG A 109 3.48 3.56 0.77
N CYS A 110 3.09 2.58 1.59
CA CYS A 110 3.99 1.64 2.26
C CYS A 110 3.63 0.23 1.80
#